data_AF-A0AAE3CD22-F1
#
_entry.id   AF-A0AAE3CD22-F1
#
_cell.length_a   1.000
_cell.length_b   1.000
_cell.length_c   1.000
_cell.angle_alpha   90.00
_cell.angle_beta   90.00
_cell.angle_gamma   90.00
#
_symmetry.space_group_name_H-M   'P 1'
#
loop_
_entity.id
_entity.type
_entity.pdbx_description
1 polymer ?
#
loop_
_entity_poly.entity_id
_entity_poly.type
_entity_poly.pdbx_seq_one_letter_code
_entity_poly.pdbx_strand_id
1 'polypeptide(L)' 'MVKSKKIRVHPKNCVGCLTCQLACSFTYTDRFNPLEARIIVEWSPEGSKIVFTDECTDCGICAEYCFYGALEKIEAGD' A
#
# COMPACT_ATOMS: atom_id res chain seq x y z
N MET A 1 8.07 -15.84 -17.58
CA MET A 1 7.32 -16.21 -16.37
C MET A 1 7.26 -14.96 -15.50
N VAL A 2 6.12 -14.26 -15.48
CA VAL A 2 5.95 -13.09 -14.61
C VAL A 2 5.85 -13.63 -13.19
N LYS A 3 6.87 -13.39 -12.35
CA LYS A 3 6.84 -13.78 -10.95
C LYS A 3 5.69 -13.02 -10.28
N SER A 4 4.76 -13.74 -9.67
CA SER A 4 3.67 -13.13 -8.89
C SER A 4 4.27 -12.38 -7.71
N LYS A 5 4.08 -11.06 -7.65
CA LYS A 5 4.51 -10.23 -6.52
C LYS A 5 3.41 -10.25 -5.47
N LYS A 6 3.77 -10.38 -4.20
CA LYS A 6 2.85 -10.20 -3.07
C LYS A 6 3.30 -8.99 -2.25
N ILE A 7 2.37 -8.38 -1.53
CA ILE A 7 2.66 -7.27 -0.61
C ILE A 7 2.57 -7.81 0.81
N ARG A 8 3.68 -7.73 1.55
CA ARG A 8 3.73 -8.02 2.98
C ARG A 8 3.46 -6.74 3.76
N VAL A 9 2.57 -6.82 4.75
CA VAL A 9 2.12 -5.67 5.53
C VAL A 9 2.66 -5.78 6.96
N HIS A 10 3.28 -4.70 7.44
CA HIS A 10 3.80 -4.55 8.80
C HIS A 10 3.07 -3.39 9.50
N PRO A 11 1.85 -3.60 10.03
CA PRO A 11 0.99 -2.48 10.45
C PRO A 11 1.58 -1.63 11.58
N LYS A 12 2.43 -2.21 12.43
CA LYS A 12 3.12 -1.51 13.53
C LYS A 12 4.08 -0.42 13.04
N ASN A 13 4.56 -0.52 11.81
CA ASN A 13 5.48 0.45 11.21
C ASN A 13 4.72 1.60 10.52
N CYS A 14 3.41 1.48 10.36
CA CYS A 14 2.62 2.52 9.70
C CYS A 14 2.46 3.73 10.63
N VAL A 15 2.86 4.90 10.15
CA VAL A 15 2.72 6.18 10.85
C VAL A 15 1.59 7.05 10.30
N GLY A 16 0.76 6.50 9.40
CA GLY A 16 -0.40 7.22 8.86
C GLY A 16 -0.05 8.36 7.88
N CYS A 17 1.12 8.34 7.24
CA CYS A 17 1.55 9.42 6.34
C CYS A 17 0.77 9.50 5.01
N LEU A 18 0.00 8.46 4.67
CA LEU A 18 -0.83 8.34 3.47
C LEU A 18 -0.09 8.41 2.11
N THR A 19 1.25 8.42 2.09
CA THR A 19 2.05 8.42 0.86
C THR A 19 1.73 7.24 -0.05
N CYS A 20 1.46 6.06 0.52
CA CYS A 20 1.04 4.88 -0.24
C CYS A 20 -0.31 5.08 -0.94
N GLN A 21 -1.28 5.76 -0.31
CA GLN A 21 -2.57 6.09 -0.91
C GLN A 21 -2.40 7.14 -2.02
N LEU A 22 -1.59 8.18 -1.77
CA LEU A 22 -1.29 9.21 -2.77
C LEU A 22 -0.60 8.63 -4.01
N ALA A 23 0.44 7.80 -3.81
CA ALA A 23 1.12 7.13 -4.92
C ALA A 23 0.16 6.24 -5.71
N CYS A 24 -0.72 5.51 -5.02
CA CYS A 24 -1.70 4.63 -5.67
C CYS A 24 -2.75 5.42 -6.47
N SER A 25 -3.41 6.41 -5.85
CA SER A 25 -4.42 7.25 -6.51
C SER A 25 -3.85 7.95 -7.74
N PHE A 26 -2.67 8.56 -7.62
CA PHE A 26 -2.02 9.18 -8.77
C PHE A 26 -1.73 8.18 -9.89
N THR A 27 -1.25 6.98 -9.57
CA THR A 27 -0.92 5.95 -10.56
C THR A 27 -2.14 5.44 -11.34
N TYR A 28 -3.32 5.38 -10.71
CA TYR A 28 -4.51 4.75 -11.31
C TYR A 28 -5.62 5.71 -11.72
N THR A 29 -5.63 6.93 -11.18
CA THR A 29 -6.67 7.93 -11.44
C THR A 29 -6.12 9.27 -11.90
N ASP A 30 -4.80 9.44 -11.98
CA ASP A 30 -4.11 10.72 -12.26
C ASP A 30 -4.53 11.86 -11.31
N ARG A 31 -5.02 11.51 -10.11
CA ARG A 31 -5.44 12.47 -9.08
C ARG A 31 -4.73 12.19 -7.76
N PHE A 32 -4.27 13.24 -7.09
CA PHE A 32 -3.72 13.17 -5.74
C PHE A 32 -4.86 13.17 -4.71
N ASN A 33 -5.64 12.08 -4.69
CA ASN A 33 -6.78 11.93 -3.80
C ASN A 33 -6.72 10.57 -3.07
N PRO A 34 -6.35 10.53 -1.78
CA PRO A 34 -6.26 9.29 -1.02
C PRO A 34 -7.55 8.45 -1.01
N LEU A 35 -8.74 9.08 -1.13
CA LEU A 35 -10.02 8.37 -1.16
C LEU A 35 -10.25 7.57 -2.45
N GLU A 36 -9.45 7.81 -3.49
CA GLU A 36 -9.50 7.09 -4.76
C GLU A 36 -8.38 6.05 -4.89
N ALA A 37 -7.60 5.85 -3.83
CA ALA A 37 -6.57 4.83 -3.81
C ALA A 37 -7.18 3.42 -3.70
N ARG A 38 -6.49 2.43 -4.26
CA ARG A 38 -6.81 1.00 -4.14
C ARG A 38 -6.22 0.35 -2.88
N ILE A 39 -5.62 1.17 -2.02
CA ILE A 39 -5.11 0.84 -0.69
C ILE A 39 -5.70 1.86 0.28
N ILE A 40 -6.24 1.38 1.40
CA ILE A 40 -6.88 2.19 2.43
C ILE A 40 -6.06 2.05 3.71
N VAL A 41 -5.65 3.18 4.28
CA VAL A 41 -4.93 3.24 5.56
C VAL A 41 -5.82 3.89 6.61
N GLU A 42 -6.17 3.11 7.63
CA GLU A 42 -6.78 3.59 8.86
C GLU A 42 -5.70 3.56 9.95
N TRP A 43 -5.23 4.72 10.36
CA TRP A 43 -4.17 4.85 11.37
C TRP A 43 -4.75 5.24 12.73
N SER A 44 -4.30 4.56 13.79
CA SER A 44 -4.48 5.01 15.17
C SER A 44 -3.18 4.84 15.97
N PRO A 45 -3.03 5.55 17.11
CA PRO A 45 -1.90 5.37 18.01
C PRO A 45 -1.74 3.93 18.55
N GLU A 46 -2.84 3.18 18.63
CA GLU A 46 -2.89 1.80 19.15
C GLU A 46 -2.59 0.76 18.06
N GLY A 47 -2.64 1.15 16.79
CA GLY A 47 -2.36 0.28 15.66
C GLY A 47 -2.95 0.80 14.37
N SER A 48 -2.37 0.40 13.24
CA SER A 48 -2.90 0.72 11.93
C SER A 48 -3.57 -0.49 11.30
N LYS A 49 -4.58 -0.22 10.48
CA LYS A 49 -5.20 -1.19 9.59
C LYS A 49 -4.94 -0.74 8.16
N ILE A 50 -4.43 -1.66 7.35
CA ILE A 50 -4.15 -1.42 5.93
C ILE A 50 -4.93 -2.47 5.13
N VAL A 51 -5.79 -2.00 4.22
CA VAL A 51 -6.68 -2.85 3.43
C VAL A 51 -6.47 -2.55 1.95
N PHE A 52 -6.56 -3.56 1.11
CA PHE A 52 -6.56 -3.41 -0.34
C PHE A 52 -7.97 -3.62 -0.88
N THR A 53 -8.39 -2.79 -1.82
CA THR A 53 -9.68 -2.93 -2.50
C THR A 53 -9.65 -4.07 -3.51
N ASP A 54 -10.81 -4.53 -3.96
CA ASP A 54 -10.93 -5.57 -5.00
C ASP A 54 -10.28 -5.18 -6.34
N GLU A 55 -10.11 -3.88 -6.61
CA GLU A 55 -9.42 -3.37 -7.81
C GLU A 55 -7.88 -3.41 -7.72
N CYS A 56 -7.32 -3.77 -6.57
CA CYS A 56 -5.87 -3.86 -6.38
C CYS A 56 -5.28 -4.97 -7.26
N THR A 57 -4.16 -4.67 -7.93
CA THR A 57 -3.50 -5.60 -8.86
C THR A 57 -2.16 -6.11 -8.33
N ASP A 58 -1.87 -5.92 -7.05
CA ASP A 58 -0.58 -6.27 -6.41
C ASP A 58 0.66 -5.69 -7.12
N CYS A 59 0.52 -4.57 -7.84
CA CYS A 59 1.63 -3.88 -8.52
C CYS A 59 2.74 -3.43 -7.54
N GLY A 60 2.36 -3.19 -6.29
CA GLY A 60 3.23 -2.82 -5.19
C GLY A 60 3.73 -1.37 -5.21
N ILE A 61 3.19 -0.47 -6.04
CA ILE A 61 3.59 0.95 -6.02
C ILE A 61 3.52 1.55 -4.59
N CYS A 62 2.51 1.14 -3.82
CA CYS A 62 2.35 1.52 -2.41
C CYS A 62 3.55 1.11 -1.52
N ALA A 63 4.18 -0.03 -1.81
CA ALA A 63 5.34 -0.52 -1.08
C ALA A 63 6.63 0.18 -1.51
N GLU A 64 6.78 0.53 -2.80
CA GLU A 64 7.92 1.34 -3.29
C GLU A 64 7.99 2.70 -2.60
N TYR A 65 6.84 3.31 -2.30
CA TYR A 65 6.75 4.62 -1.65
C TYR A 65 6.57 4.54 -0.13
N CYS A 66 6.70 3.35 0.47
CA CYS A 66 6.58 3.18 1.91
C CYS A 66 7.94 3.34 2.61
N PHE A 67 8.29 4.58 2.97
CA PHE A 67 9.56 4.88 3.64
C PHE A 67 9.71 4.21 5.03
N TYR A 68 8.59 3.94 5.70
CA TYR A 68 8.58 3.38 7.05
C TYR A 68 8.61 1.84 7.09
N GLY A 69 8.61 1.17 5.93
CA GLY A 69 8.60 -0.29 5.88
C GLY A 69 7.31 -0.92 6.43
N ALA A 70 6.18 -0.22 6.33
CA ALA A 70 4.86 -0.78 6.63
C ALA A 70 4.34 -1.66 5.47
N LEU A 71 4.90 -1.50 4.27
CA LEU A 71 4.56 -2.24 3.06
C LEU A 71 5.84 -2.69 2.38
N GLU A 72 5.95 -3.97 2.08
CA GLU A 72 7.14 -4.60 1.50
C GLU A 72 6.74 -5.45 0.30
N LYS A 73 7.47 -5.30 -0.83
CA LYS A 73 7.31 -6.19 -1.99
C LYS A 73 8.04 -7.49 -1.69
N ILE A 74 7.34 -8.61 -1.76
CA ILE A 74 7.91 -9.94 -1.62
C ILE A 74 7.61 -10.78 -2.86
N GLU A 75 8.44 -11.79 -3.10
CA GLU A 75 8.19 -12.74 -4.17
C GLU A 75 7.16 -13.78 -3.67
N ALA A 76 6.28 -14.28 -4.56
CA ALA A 76 5.38 -15.36 -4.20
C ALA A 76 6.19 -16.64 -3.92
N GLY A 77 6.42 -16.93 -2.65
CA GLY A 77 7.21 -18.07 -2.17
C GLY A 77 7.94 -17.83 -0.86
N ASP A 78 8.07 -16.55 -0.43
CA ASP A 78 8.70 -16.11 0.82
C ASP A 78 7.75 -16.03 2.03
#